data_AF-A0A1B6EQ35-F1
#
_entry.id   AF-A0A1B6EQ35-F1
#
_cell.length_a   1.000
_cell.length_b   1.000
_cell.length_c   1.000
_cell.angle_alpha   90.00
_cell.angle_beta   90.00
_cell.angle_gamma   90.00
#
_symmetry.space_group_name_H-M   'P 1'
#
loop_
_entity.id
_entity.type
_entity.pdbx_description
1 polymer ?
#
loop_
_entity_poly.entity_id
_entity_poly.type
_entity_poly.pdbx_seq_one_letter_code
_entity_poly.pdbx_strand_id
1 'polypeptide(L)'
;RYLNNIIVHPKSVLVDNLKKKDSLEAIPSIWMVFGEPLKVGSIVCLCENTLVSPLTVCLFAGEIPKNDSVHIAVQDGVKEHLTCVPANTEVELRFDPWLVIRTDLELSVLITDLRVKWEALVERRLLDPRRPLT
;
A
#
# COMPACT_ATOMS: atom_id res chain seq x y z
N ARG A 1 -6.05 -19.53 -3.03
CA ARG A 1 -5.18 -20.56 -3.65
C ARG A 1 -4.83 -20.21 -5.12
N TYR A 2 -4.43 -18.97 -5.44
CA TYR A 2 -4.21 -18.52 -6.83
C TYR A 2 -2.77 -18.07 -7.15
N LEU A 3 -1.83 -18.19 -6.20
CA LEU A 3 -0.51 -17.53 -6.30
C LEU A 3 0.61 -18.41 -6.89
N ASN A 4 0.40 -19.72 -7.06
CA ASN A 4 1.52 -20.62 -7.39
C ASN A 4 2.01 -20.52 -8.84
N ASN A 5 1.25 -19.90 -9.75
CA ASN A 5 1.58 -19.84 -11.18
C ASN A 5 1.49 -18.40 -11.75
N ILE A 6 1.95 -17.41 -10.99
CA ILE A 6 2.06 -16.03 -11.47
C ILE A 6 3.48 -15.77 -11.98
N ILE A 7 3.62 -15.31 -13.22
CA ILE A 7 4.91 -14.92 -13.80
C ILE A 7 4.84 -13.51 -14.37
N VAL A 8 5.95 -12.80 -14.36
CA VAL A 8 6.08 -11.54 -15.10
C VAL A 8 6.36 -11.84 -16.58
N HIS A 9 5.69 -11.13 -17.48
CA HIS A 9 5.83 -11.33 -18.91
C HIS A 9 7.27 -11.08 -19.38
N PRO A 10 7.83 -11.87 -20.31
CA PRO A 10 9.23 -11.73 -20.76
C PRO A 10 9.60 -10.37 -21.35
N LYS A 11 8.61 -9.60 -21.83
CA LYS A 11 8.83 -8.23 -22.33
C LYS A 11 8.84 -7.16 -21.23
N SER A 12 8.48 -7.50 -19.99
CA SER A 12 8.58 -6.53 -18.89
C SER A 12 10.04 -6.26 -18.57
N VAL A 13 10.37 -5.00 -18.33
CA VAL A 13 11.67 -4.54 -17.84
C VAL A 13 12.03 -5.10 -16.45
N LEU A 14 11.04 -5.63 -15.72
CA LEU A 14 11.24 -6.23 -14.40
C LEU A 14 11.60 -7.71 -14.45
N VAL A 15 11.52 -8.37 -15.61
CA VAL A 15 11.68 -9.83 -15.72
C VAL A 15 13.05 -10.30 -15.21
N ASP A 16 14.13 -9.59 -15.55
CA ASP A 16 15.48 -9.99 -15.19
C ASP A 16 15.80 -9.68 -13.72
N ASN A 17 15.24 -8.59 -13.19
CA ASN A 17 15.41 -8.21 -11.80
C ASN A 17 14.68 -9.17 -10.85
N LEU A 18 13.50 -9.67 -11.23
CA LEU A 18 12.71 -10.60 -10.42
C LEU A 18 13.18 -12.06 -10.51
N LYS A 19 13.89 -12.43 -11.57
CA LYS A 19 14.53 -13.76 -11.70
C LYS A 19 15.78 -13.90 -10.82
N LYS A 20 16.45 -12.79 -10.51
CA LYS A 20 17.60 -12.76 -9.59
C LYS A 20 17.09 -12.92 -8.17
N LYS A 21 16.95 -14.18 -7.73
CA LYS A 21 16.35 -14.60 -6.44
C LYS A 21 16.93 -13.91 -5.19
N ASP A 22 18.13 -13.35 -5.25
CA ASP A 22 18.94 -13.13 -4.03
C ASP A 22 19.41 -11.69 -3.79
N SER A 23 18.79 -10.69 -4.41
CA SER A 23 19.11 -9.29 -4.06
C SER A 23 17.84 -8.49 -3.84
N LEU A 24 17.41 -8.38 -2.59
CA LEU A 24 16.48 -7.33 -2.13
C LEU A 24 16.99 -5.93 -2.52
N GLU A 25 18.28 -5.80 -2.80
CA GLU A 25 18.92 -4.59 -3.34
C GLU A 25 18.65 -4.33 -4.84
N ALA A 26 18.23 -5.34 -5.61
CA ALA A 26 18.03 -5.17 -7.06
C ALA A 26 16.73 -4.45 -7.43
N ILE A 27 15.76 -4.42 -6.51
CA ILE A 27 14.48 -3.74 -6.73
C ILE A 27 14.17 -2.79 -5.56
N PRO A 28 13.76 -1.54 -5.85
CA PRO A 28 13.55 -0.52 -4.82
C PRO A 28 12.28 -0.75 -3.97
N SER A 29 11.45 -1.74 -4.33
CA SER A 29 10.23 -2.07 -3.60
C SER A 29 9.81 -3.51 -3.84
N ILE A 30 9.19 -4.10 -2.83
CA ILE A 30 8.53 -5.41 -2.88
C ILE A 30 7.07 -5.32 -3.34
N TRP A 31 6.53 -4.11 -3.51
CA TRP A 31 5.15 -3.87 -3.94
C TRP A 31 5.08 -3.58 -5.43
N MET A 32 4.04 -4.11 -6.07
CA MET A 32 3.81 -3.99 -7.50
C MET A 32 2.32 -3.79 -7.78
N VAL A 33 2.02 -2.91 -8.72
CA VAL A 33 0.72 -2.86 -9.39
C VAL A 33 0.86 -3.45 -10.78
N PHE A 34 -0.19 -4.09 -11.27
CA PHE A 34 -0.23 -4.68 -12.59
C PHE A 34 -1.56 -4.36 -13.30
N GLY A 35 -1.51 -4.30 -14.62
CA GLY A 35 -2.69 -4.11 -15.48
C GLY A 35 -3.51 -5.39 -15.60
N GLU A 36 -4.09 -5.62 -16.78
CA GLU A 36 -4.84 -6.86 -17.02
C GLU A 36 -3.89 -8.08 -17.12
N PRO A 37 -4.11 -9.13 -16.32
CA PRO A 37 -3.28 -10.32 -16.39
C PRO A 37 -3.69 -11.21 -17.57
N LEU A 38 -2.70 -11.71 -18.32
CA LEU A 38 -2.94 -12.66 -19.40
C LEU A 38 -2.93 -14.10 -18.86
N LYS A 39 -4.06 -14.80 -18.94
CA LYS A 39 -4.14 -16.21 -18.54
C LYS A 39 -3.80 -17.13 -19.72
N VAL A 40 -2.75 -17.94 -19.57
CA VAL A 40 -2.31 -18.95 -20.55
C VAL A 40 -2.31 -20.31 -19.89
N GLY A 41 -3.36 -21.10 -20.12
CA GLY A 41 -3.56 -22.37 -19.44
C GLY A 41 -3.69 -22.20 -17.93
N SER A 42 -2.76 -22.81 -17.18
CA SER A 42 -2.67 -22.71 -15.72
C SER A 42 -1.79 -21.55 -15.22
N ILE A 43 -1.18 -20.80 -16.14
CA ILE A 43 -0.25 -19.70 -15.83
C ILE A 43 -0.97 -18.37 -15.96
N VAL A 44 -0.72 -17.46 -15.02
CA VAL A 44 -1.15 -16.07 -15.06
C VAL A 44 0.08 -15.22 -15.32
N CYS A 45 0.06 -14.47 -16.41
CA CYS A 45 1.18 -13.65 -16.86
C CYS A 45 0.88 -12.17 -16.67
N LEU A 46 1.75 -11.48 -15.92
CA LEU A 46 1.64 -10.04 -15.68
C LEU A 46 2.36 -9.29 -16.81
N CYS A 47 1.60 -8.75 -17.77
CA CYS A 47 2.13 -8.07 -18.94
C CYS A 47 2.62 -6.65 -18.61
N GLU A 48 1.77 -5.88 -17.94
CA GLU A 48 2.01 -4.51 -17.52
C GLU A 48 2.19 -4.50 -16.02
N ASN A 49 3.36 -4.08 -15.54
CA ASN A 49 3.66 -4.04 -14.12
C ASN A 49 4.55 -2.84 -13.79
N THR A 50 4.36 -2.30 -12.60
CA THR A 50 5.13 -1.18 -12.09
C THR A 50 5.39 -1.40 -10.61
N LEU A 51 6.65 -1.30 -10.21
CA LEU A 51 7.02 -1.28 -8.80
C LEU A 51 6.54 0.04 -8.19
N VAL A 52 5.89 -0.06 -7.04
CA VAL A 52 5.36 1.09 -6.32
C VAL A 52 5.87 1.06 -4.90
N SER A 53 5.99 2.21 -4.25
CA SER A 53 6.32 2.22 -2.83
C SER A 53 5.13 1.70 -2.00
N PRO A 54 5.37 1.11 -0.81
CA PRO A 54 4.28 0.80 0.12
C PRO A 54 3.43 2.03 0.43
N LEU A 55 4.05 3.21 0.52
CA LEU A 55 3.37 4.49 0.78
C LEU A 55 2.39 4.86 -0.35
N THR A 56 2.75 4.59 -1.60
CA THR A 56 1.84 4.76 -2.75
C THR A 56 0.59 3.90 -2.57
N VAL A 57 0.75 2.65 -2.12
CA VAL A 57 -0.37 1.76 -1.85
C VAL A 57 -1.20 2.26 -0.66
N CYS A 58 -0.57 2.72 0.44
CA CYS A 58 -1.28 3.33 1.58
C CYS A 58 -2.20 4.47 1.15
N LEU A 59 -1.72 5.35 0.28
CA LEU A 59 -2.41 6.58 -0.06
C LEU A 59 -3.58 6.33 -1.02
N PHE A 60 -3.39 5.44 -1.99
CA PHE A 60 -4.30 5.32 -3.13
C PHE A 60 -5.12 4.02 -3.16
N ALA A 61 -4.85 3.02 -2.32
CA ALA A 61 -5.56 1.75 -2.32
C ALA A 61 -6.36 1.51 -1.04
N GLY A 62 -7.42 0.71 -1.14
CA GLY A 62 -8.30 0.35 -0.02
C GLY A 62 -9.17 1.50 0.49
N GLU A 63 -10.05 1.18 1.43
CA GLU A 63 -10.92 2.17 2.06
C GLU A 63 -10.13 3.12 2.97
N ILE A 64 -10.67 4.31 3.24
CA ILE A 64 -10.09 5.21 4.23
C ILE A 64 -10.22 4.54 5.61
N PRO A 65 -9.13 4.46 6.39
CA PRO A 65 -9.18 3.93 7.74
C PRO A 65 -10.21 4.75 8.54
N LYS A 66 -11.27 4.09 9.01
CA LYS A 66 -12.13 4.69 10.04
C LYS A 66 -11.28 4.87 11.29
N ASN A 67 -11.59 5.85 12.15
CA ASN A 67 -10.81 6.10 13.37
C ASN A 67 -10.58 4.82 14.23
N ASP A 68 -11.47 3.83 14.15
CA ASP A 68 -11.39 2.56 14.87
C ASP A 68 -10.46 1.50 14.22
N SER A 69 -9.95 1.76 13.01
CA SER A 69 -9.12 0.83 12.22
C SER A 69 -7.62 1.07 12.35
N VAL A 70 -7.23 2.09 13.11
CA VAL A 70 -5.85 2.34 13.51
C VAL A 70 -5.58 1.53 14.78
N HIS A 71 -4.77 0.48 14.66
CA HIS A 71 -4.38 -0.34 15.80
C HIS A 71 -2.97 0.04 16.23
N ILE A 72 -2.82 0.54 17.45
CA ILE A 72 -1.49 0.77 18.03
C ILE A 72 -0.85 -0.60 18.29
N ALA A 73 0.21 -0.92 17.55
CA ALA A 73 1.03 -2.09 17.81
C ALA A 73 2.15 -1.68 18.77
N VAL A 74 1.84 -1.70 20.07
CA VAL A 74 2.89 -1.58 21.08
C VAL A 74 3.75 -2.84 20.98
N GLN A 75 5.02 -2.69 20.56
CA GLN A 75 5.99 -3.77 20.64
C GLN A 75 6.11 -4.20 22.12
N ASP A 76 5.90 -5.51 22.33
CA ASP A 76 6.02 -6.25 23.59
C ASP A 76 5.25 -5.71 24.82
N GLY A 77 4.08 -6.30 25.06
CA GLY A 77 3.77 -6.83 26.40
C GLY A 77 3.13 -5.91 27.42
N VAL A 78 2.83 -4.64 27.13
CA VAL A 78 2.17 -3.76 28.12
C VAL A 78 0.78 -3.34 27.65
N LYS A 79 -0.23 -4.15 28.03
CA LYS A 79 -1.67 -3.83 27.92
C LYS A 79 -2.12 -2.90 29.05
N GLU A 80 -1.42 -1.80 29.29
CA GLU A 80 -1.86 -0.82 30.28
C GLU A 80 -2.07 0.54 29.61
N HIS A 81 -3.07 1.27 30.10
CA HIS A 81 -3.41 2.63 29.70
C HIS A 81 -2.19 3.54 29.87
N LEU A 82 -1.37 3.63 28.83
CA LEU A 82 -0.26 4.57 28.76
C LEU A 82 -0.84 5.97 28.57
N THR A 83 -0.67 6.82 29.58
CA THR A 83 -0.96 8.26 29.51
C THR A 83 0.01 9.01 28.60
N CYS A 84 1.09 8.36 28.17
CA CYS A 84 2.12 8.89 27.29
C CYS A 84 2.47 7.85 26.21
N VAL A 85 2.33 8.22 24.92
CA VAL A 85 2.71 7.37 23.80
C VAL A 85 4.25 7.40 23.65
N PRO A 86 4.96 6.26 23.75
CA PRO A 86 6.40 6.24 23.58
C PRO A 86 6.80 6.66 22.16
N ALA A 87 7.94 7.35 22.01
CA ALA A 87 8.37 7.92 20.73
C ALA A 87 8.55 6.88 19.60
N ASN A 88 8.80 5.61 19.95
CA ASN A 88 8.97 4.51 18.99
C ASN A 88 7.70 3.65 18.85
N THR A 89 6.53 4.26 19.00
CA THR A 89 5.27 3.52 18.86
C THR A 89 5.02 3.19 17.40
N GLU A 90 5.07 1.89 17.07
CA GLU A 90 4.60 1.39 15.79
C GLU A 90 3.08 1.25 15.79
N VAL A 91 2.48 1.57 14.66
CA VAL A 91 1.04 1.57 14.43
C VAL A 91 0.78 0.72 13.20
N GLU A 92 -0.21 -0.17 13.30
CA GLU A 92 -0.71 -0.92 12.15
C GLU A 92 -1.89 -0.16 11.54
N LEU A 93 -1.70 0.26 10.29
CA LEU A 93 -2.77 0.75 9.43
C LEU A 93 -3.32 -0.41 8.62
N ARG A 94 -4.62 -0.67 8.74
CA ARG A 94 -5.32 -1.66 7.93
C ARG A 94 -6.27 -0.95 6.97
N PHE A 95 -5.97 -1.05 5.68
CA PHE A 95 -6.76 -0.45 4.60
C PHE A 95 -7.71 -1.45 3.94
N ASP A 96 -7.31 -2.73 3.93
CA ASP A 96 -8.08 -3.87 3.47
C ASP A 96 -7.70 -5.11 4.29
N PRO A 97 -8.48 -6.21 4.25
CA PRO A 97 -8.14 -7.44 4.97
C PRO A 97 -6.75 -8.01 4.65
N TRP A 98 -6.21 -7.70 3.47
CA TRP A 98 -4.91 -8.16 2.98
C TRP A 98 -3.85 -7.06 2.94
N LEU A 99 -4.22 -5.80 3.21
CA LEU A 99 -3.34 -4.64 3.12
C LEU A 99 -3.14 -4.05 4.52
N VAL A 100 -2.05 -4.49 5.17
CA VAL A 100 -1.62 -4.03 6.49
C VAL A 100 -0.23 -3.45 6.38
N ILE A 101 -0.05 -2.23 6.91
CA ILE A 101 1.22 -1.51 6.87
C ILE A 101 1.56 -1.05 8.28
N ARG A 102 2.80 -1.35 8.71
CA ARG A 102 3.35 -0.92 9.99
C ARG A 102 4.18 0.33 9.77
N THR A 103 3.94 1.35 10.57
CA THR A 103 4.61 2.64 10.46
C THR A 103 4.62 3.34 11.81
N ASP A 104 5.39 4.41 11.98
CA ASP A 104 5.34 5.21 13.19
C ASP A 104 4.01 5.99 13.30
N LEU A 105 3.69 6.43 14.51
CA LEU A 105 2.45 7.16 14.77
C LEU A 105 2.34 8.44 13.91
N GLU A 106 3.43 9.20 13.75
CA GLU A 106 3.42 10.49 13.04
C GLU A 106 3.03 10.30 11.56
N LEU A 107 3.70 9.36 10.89
CA LEU A 107 3.42 9.01 9.51
C LEU A 107 2.02 8.39 9.37
N SER A 108 1.55 7.64 10.36
CA SER A 108 0.20 7.07 10.34
C SER A 108 -0.90 8.14 10.35
N VAL A 109 -0.73 9.17 11.17
CA VAL A 109 -1.65 10.31 11.25
C VAL A 109 -1.59 11.10 9.94
N LEU A 110 -0.38 11.38 9.44
CA LEU A 110 -0.19 12.10 8.19
C LEU A 110 -0.84 11.40 6.99
N ILE A 111 -0.65 10.07 6.87
CA ILE A 111 -1.28 9.26 5.82
C ILE A 111 -2.80 9.40 5.90
N THR A 112 -3.39 9.23 7.08
CA THR A 112 -4.84 9.28 7.27
C THR A 112 -5.39 10.66 6.90
N ASP A 113 -4.76 11.73 7.38
CA ASP A 113 -5.13 13.12 7.05
C ASP A 113 -5.04 13.40 5.55
N LEU A 114 -3.98 12.93 4.89
CA LEU A 114 -3.80 13.13 3.45
C LEU A 114 -4.92 12.43 2.68
N ARG A 115 -5.31 11.22 3.08
CA ARG A 115 -6.38 10.46 2.39
C ARG A 115 -7.74 11.13 2.53
N VAL A 116 -8.10 11.63 3.71
CA VAL A 116 -9.34 12.38 3.92
C VAL A 116 -9.38 13.65 3.06
N LYS A 117 -8.27 14.41 3.04
CA LYS A 117 -8.16 15.62 2.20
C LYS A 117 -8.20 15.29 0.71
N TRP A 118 -7.54 14.20 0.31
CA TRP A 118 -7.51 13.72 -1.07
C TRP A 118 -8.90 13.31 -1.56
N GLU A 119 -9.65 12.55 -0.78
CA GLU A 119 -11.02 12.16 -1.13
C GLU A 119 -11.93 13.38 -1.26
N ALA A 120 -11.90 14.30 -0.30
CA ALA A 120 -12.66 15.55 -0.38
C ALA A 120 -12.28 16.38 -1.61
N LEU A 121 -11.00 16.39 -1.99
CA LEU A 121 -10.53 17.06 -3.20
C LEU A 121 -11.08 16.39 -4.47
N VAL A 122 -10.99 15.06 -4.54
CA VAL A 122 -11.48 14.27 -5.67
C VAL A 122 -13.00 14.44 -5.81
N GLU A 123 -13.76 14.37 -4.72
CA GLU A 123 -15.21 14.59 -4.71
C GLU A 123 -15.57 15.96 -5.27
N ARG A 124 -14.93 17.03 -4.76
CA ARG A 124 -15.13 18.40 -5.27
C ARG A 124 -14.80 18.49 -6.75
N ARG A 125 -13.75 17.82 -7.20
CA ARG A 125 -13.30 17.84 -8.60
C ARG A 125 -14.25 17.07 -9.52
N LEU A 126 -14.84 15.98 -9.05
CA LEU A 126 -15.84 15.22 -9.78
C LEU A 126 -17.15 15.99 -9.90
N LEU A 127 -17.54 16.76 -8.87
CA LEU A 127 -18.72 17.61 -8.89
C LEU A 127 -18.57 18.83 -9.82
N ASP A 128 -17.41 19.48 -9.79
CA ASP A 128 -17.09 20.59 -10.69
C ASP A 128 -15.65 20.52 -11.20
N PRO A 129 -15.43 19.88 -12.37
CA PRO A 129 -14.10 19.76 -12.97
C PRO A 129 -13.51 21.09 -13.45
N ARG A 130 -14.28 22.18 -13.49
CA ARG A 130 -13.81 23.49 -13.97
C ARG A 130 -13.46 24.44 -12.84
N ARG A 131 -13.94 24.16 -11.62
CA ARG A 131 -13.63 24.96 -10.44
C ARG A 131 -12.10 25.00 -10.20
N PRO A 132 -11.50 26.20 -10.10
CA PRO A 132 -10.10 26.33 -9.76
C PRO A 132 -9.86 25.85 -8.33
N LEU A 133 -8.71 25.21 -8.12
CA LEU A 133 -8.24 24.76 -6.81
C LEU A 133 -7.63 25.96 -6.09
N THR A 134 -8.47 26.81 -5.48
CA THR A 134 -8.06 27.93 -4.62
C THR A 134 -8.26 27.58 -3.17
#